data_AF-A0A432XBF0-F1
#
_entry.id   AF-A0A432XBF0-F1
#
_cell.length_a   1.000
_cell.length_b   1.000
_cell.length_c   1.000
_cell.angle_alpha   90.00
_cell.angle_beta   90.00
_cell.angle_gamma   90.00
#
_symmetry.space_group_name_H-M   'P 1'
#
loop_
_entity.id
_entity.type
_entity.pdbx_description
1 polymer ?
#
loop_
_entity_poly.entity_id
_entity_poly.type
_entity_poly.pdbx_seq_one_letter_code
_entity_poly.pdbx_strand_id
1 'polypeptide(L)'
;MKRAKRTFTQDERDLVFNLWKQGAGFSDIGRVLDAAPGTVFTALRESGGIKPKPRIRNKQHLTSAEREEIRVALSAKKSFREIAVMLKRSPSTISREVSRNRGRRYYKAVDADNRAKRMAKRPKLGQLEINKVLRKLVMSKLELKWSPEQIAGWLRVQYPCNPFMHVSYETIYKSIYVRSKAVIHFSFAQHLRRSHPMRHSRYHRRSGDRTFTTIVNGLSIRKRDEDIENRASLGHWEGDLVSGSKNTHIATLVDRKARFTILLKLAGKDAESVYRALLKIFKQMPAEYRKSLTWDRGMELAKHAELTKAIGIPVYFCDPQSPWQRGTNENTNSLVRQYFPRKTDLSVHSQEVLNNVATQLNERPRKTLNFMTPSHMIDKGVALMT
;
A
#
# COMPACT_ATOMS: atom_id res chain seq x y z
N MET A 1 2.12 10.96 -37.30
CA MET A 1 3.52 11.36 -36.95
C MET A 1 4.10 10.44 -35.88
N LYS A 2 5.20 9.73 -36.18
CA LYS A 2 5.95 8.97 -35.16
C LYS A 2 6.72 9.97 -34.27
N ARG A 3 6.25 10.18 -33.03
CA ARG A 3 6.97 10.97 -32.03
C ARG A 3 8.34 10.33 -31.75
N ALA A 4 9.43 11.05 -32.00
CA ALA A 4 10.79 10.56 -31.79
C ALA A 4 11.07 10.21 -30.32
N LYS A 5 11.97 9.25 -30.06
CA LYS A 5 12.45 8.95 -28.70
C LYS A 5 13.26 10.13 -28.18
N ARG A 6 12.64 10.98 -27.38
CA ARG A 6 13.23 12.16 -26.75
C ARG A 6 13.76 11.83 -25.34
N THR A 7 14.96 12.28 -25.01
CA THR A 7 15.48 12.24 -23.63
C THR A 7 15.08 13.53 -22.90
N PHE A 8 14.35 13.42 -21.79
CA PHE A 8 13.95 14.59 -21.01
C PHE A 8 15.13 15.28 -20.34
N THR A 9 15.11 16.62 -20.35
CA THR A 9 15.99 17.47 -19.53
C THR A 9 15.70 17.27 -18.03
N GLN A 10 16.54 17.83 -17.16
CA GLN A 10 16.32 17.71 -15.72
C GLN A 10 15.00 18.38 -15.29
N ASP A 11 14.70 19.56 -15.83
CA ASP A 11 13.48 20.31 -15.51
C ASP A 11 12.22 19.59 -16.00
N GLU A 12 12.29 18.99 -17.20
CA GLU A 12 11.20 18.17 -17.74
C GLU A 12 10.96 16.92 -16.90
N ARG A 13 12.03 16.24 -16.45
CA ARG A 13 11.90 15.12 -15.51
C ARG A 13 11.25 15.56 -14.21
N ASP A 14 11.66 16.71 -13.68
CA ASP A 14 11.09 17.27 -12.46
C ASP A 14 9.59 17.59 -12.62
N LEU A 15 9.19 18.11 -13.77
CA LEU A 15 7.79 18.35 -14.14
C LEU A 15 7.00 17.04 -14.26
N VAL A 16 7.55 16.01 -14.94
CA VAL A 16 6.95 14.67 -15.03
C VAL A 16 6.62 14.13 -13.64
N PHE A 17 7.57 14.16 -12.70
CA PHE A 17 7.35 13.67 -11.34
C PHE A 17 6.33 14.51 -10.56
N ASN A 18 6.28 15.83 -10.78
CA ASN A 18 5.33 16.71 -10.11
C ASN A 18 3.90 16.44 -10.59
N LEU A 19 3.67 16.35 -11.90
CA LEU A 19 2.36 16.04 -12.49
C LEU A 19 1.90 14.62 -12.12
N TRP A 20 2.81 13.64 -12.15
CA TRP A 20 2.52 12.28 -11.67
C TRP A 20 2.08 12.26 -10.20
N LYS A 21 2.74 13.05 -9.35
CA LYS A 21 2.40 13.17 -7.93
C LYS A 21 1.01 13.79 -7.71
N GLN A 22 0.57 14.67 -8.61
CA GLN A 22 -0.77 15.27 -8.63
C GLN A 22 -1.85 14.33 -9.20
N GLY A 23 -1.44 13.24 -9.85
CA GLY A 23 -2.33 12.20 -10.35
C GLY A 23 -2.67 12.28 -11.83
N ALA A 24 -1.93 13.08 -12.59
CA ALA A 24 -2.01 13.08 -14.05
C ALA A 24 -1.62 11.72 -14.63
N GLY A 25 -2.35 11.26 -15.65
CA GLY A 25 -2.02 10.02 -16.36
C GLY A 25 -0.81 10.21 -17.30
N PHE A 26 -0.24 9.09 -17.77
CA PHE A 26 0.88 9.15 -18.73
C PHE A 26 0.54 9.95 -20.00
N SER A 27 -0.70 9.82 -20.49
CA SER A 27 -1.18 10.53 -21.68
C SER A 27 -1.28 12.04 -21.45
N ASP A 28 -1.75 12.46 -20.27
CA ASP A 28 -1.90 13.87 -19.94
C ASP A 28 -0.53 14.54 -19.77
N ILE A 29 0.39 13.87 -19.07
CA ILE A 29 1.78 14.34 -18.94
C ILE A 29 2.47 14.37 -20.31
N GLY A 30 2.23 13.36 -21.15
CA GLY A 30 2.76 13.32 -22.51
C GLY A 30 2.24 14.44 -23.39
N ARG A 31 0.98 14.88 -23.20
CA ARG A 31 0.42 16.04 -23.90
C ARG A 31 1.09 17.34 -23.49
N VAL A 32 1.34 17.53 -22.19
CA VAL A 32 2.00 18.74 -21.66
C VAL A 32 3.45 18.89 -22.16
N LEU A 33 4.17 17.77 -22.31
CA LEU A 33 5.60 17.76 -22.69
C LEU A 33 5.84 17.47 -24.17
N ASP A 34 4.78 17.40 -24.97
CA ASP A 34 4.77 16.89 -26.35
C ASP A 34 5.61 15.61 -26.53
N ALA A 35 5.37 14.64 -25.65
CA ALA A 35 6.07 13.36 -25.61
C ALA A 35 5.11 12.19 -25.77
N ALA A 36 5.61 11.05 -26.24
CA ALA A 36 4.84 9.82 -26.23
C ALA A 36 4.59 9.36 -24.77
N PRO A 37 3.41 8.81 -24.43
CA PRO A 37 3.15 8.29 -23.08
C PRO A 37 4.17 7.24 -22.61
N GLY A 38 4.71 6.45 -23.55
CA GLY A 38 5.78 5.48 -23.28
C GLY A 38 7.10 6.11 -22.82
N THR A 39 7.40 7.33 -23.26
CA THR A 39 8.57 8.10 -22.80
C THR A 39 8.40 8.55 -21.35
N VAL A 40 7.21 9.06 -21.01
CA VAL A 40 6.84 9.41 -19.62
C VAL A 40 6.92 8.18 -18.72
N PHE A 41 6.39 7.04 -19.20
CA PHE A 41 6.47 5.79 -18.48
C PHE A 41 7.92 5.40 -18.20
N THR A 42 8.78 5.43 -19.23
CA THR A 42 10.20 5.07 -19.10
C THR A 42 10.93 5.96 -18.09
N ALA A 43 10.66 7.27 -18.10
CA ALA A 43 11.24 8.23 -17.17
C ALA A 43 10.86 7.95 -15.70
N LEU A 44 9.62 7.54 -15.44
CA LEU A 44 9.15 7.20 -14.10
C LEU A 44 9.58 5.79 -13.65
N ARG A 45 9.77 4.87 -14.61
CA ARG A 45 9.93 3.42 -14.36
C ARG A 45 11.14 3.07 -13.51
N GLU A 46 12.28 3.74 -13.70
CA GLU A 46 13.52 3.45 -12.97
C GLU A 46 13.38 3.64 -11.46
N SER A 47 12.61 4.65 -11.06
CA SER A 47 12.31 5.00 -9.67
C SER A 47 10.96 4.46 -9.19
N GLY A 48 10.23 3.75 -10.06
CA GLY A 48 8.88 3.26 -9.81
C GLY A 48 7.87 4.36 -9.50
N GLY A 49 8.04 5.56 -10.06
CA GLY A 49 7.17 6.72 -9.83
C GLY A 49 7.50 7.53 -8.56
N ILE A 50 8.58 7.19 -7.83
CA ILE A 50 9.02 7.92 -6.64
C ILE A 50 10.04 8.98 -7.04
N LYS A 51 9.67 10.27 -6.92
CA LYS A 51 10.57 11.38 -7.22
C LYS A 51 11.87 11.28 -6.40
N PRO A 52 13.05 11.15 -7.04
CA PRO A 52 14.33 11.19 -6.33
C PRO A 52 14.51 12.53 -5.62
N LYS A 53 15.06 12.53 -4.41
CA LYS A 53 15.40 13.79 -3.74
C LYS A 53 16.54 14.47 -4.52
N PRO A 54 16.44 15.78 -4.83
CA PRO A 54 17.54 16.49 -5.44
C PRO A 54 18.74 16.47 -4.50
N ARG A 55 19.93 16.37 -5.08
CA ARG A 55 21.17 16.35 -4.30
C ARG A 55 21.68 17.76 -4.16
N ILE A 56 21.68 18.23 -2.92
CA ILE A 56 22.20 19.55 -2.58
C ILE A 56 23.61 19.37 -2.05
N ARG A 57 24.55 20.13 -2.62
CA ARG A 57 25.93 20.17 -2.13
C ARG A 57 25.95 20.97 -0.82
N ASN A 58 26.62 20.45 0.21
CA ASN A 58 26.81 21.20 1.44
C ASN A 58 27.70 22.43 1.14
N LYS A 59 27.33 23.60 1.68
CA LYS A 59 28.00 24.90 1.49
C LYS A 59 29.50 24.89 1.82
N GLN A 60 29.93 23.98 2.69
CA GLN A 60 31.35 23.81 3.05
C GLN A 60 32.19 23.13 1.95
N HIS A 61 31.56 22.45 0.99
CA HIS A 61 32.27 21.80 -0.11
C HIS A 61 32.46 22.76 -1.28
N LEU A 62 33.60 22.65 -1.96
CA LEU A 62 33.91 23.41 -3.17
C LEU A 62 32.84 23.19 -4.25
N THR A 63 32.41 24.27 -4.89
CA THR A 63 31.53 24.32 -6.05
C THR A 63 32.29 23.96 -7.34
N SER A 64 31.57 23.79 -8.45
CA SER A 64 32.22 23.57 -9.75
C SER A 64 33.01 24.80 -10.19
N ALA A 65 32.46 26.00 -9.95
CA ALA A 65 33.12 27.27 -10.23
C ALA A 65 34.40 27.45 -9.39
N GLU A 66 34.34 27.20 -8.08
CA GLU A 66 35.53 27.26 -7.21
C GLU A 66 36.62 26.26 -7.65
N ARG A 67 36.24 25.07 -8.15
CA ARG A 67 37.22 24.12 -8.70
C ARG A 67 37.87 24.62 -9.99
N GLU A 68 37.11 25.32 -10.83
CA GLU A 68 37.65 25.93 -12.05
C GLU A 68 38.63 27.05 -11.71
N GLU A 69 38.31 27.88 -10.72
CA GLU A 69 39.21 28.89 -10.17
C GLU A 69 40.51 28.29 -9.60
N ILE A 70 40.41 27.15 -8.90
CA ILE A 70 41.59 26.41 -8.45
C ILE A 70 42.43 25.99 -9.66
N ARG A 71 41.82 25.45 -10.73
CA ARG A 71 42.55 25.03 -11.94
C ARG A 71 43.30 26.20 -12.57
N VAL A 72 42.61 27.33 -12.79
CA VAL A 72 43.19 28.54 -13.38
C VAL A 72 44.34 29.08 -12.52
N ALA A 73 44.13 29.19 -11.20
CA ALA A 73 45.15 29.70 -10.29
C ALA A 73 46.38 28.78 -10.16
N LEU A 74 46.20 27.45 -10.27
CA LEU A 74 47.30 26.50 -10.32
C LEU A 74 48.14 26.67 -11.59
N SER A 75 47.51 26.89 -12.75
CA SER A 75 48.17 27.21 -14.02
C SER A 75 48.95 28.51 -13.94
N ALA A 76 48.41 29.52 -13.24
CA ALA A 76 49.09 30.78 -12.94
C ALA A 76 50.17 30.69 -11.85
N LYS A 77 50.56 29.47 -11.45
CA LYS A 77 51.59 29.18 -10.44
C LYS A 77 51.33 29.75 -9.03
N LYS A 78 50.10 30.16 -8.67
CA LYS A 78 49.75 30.66 -7.31
C LYS A 78 49.87 29.59 -6.22
N SER A 79 50.30 29.97 -5.02
CA SER A 79 50.39 29.09 -3.84
C SER A 79 49.00 28.68 -3.32
N PHE A 80 48.93 27.58 -2.56
CA PHE A 80 47.67 27.14 -1.96
C PHE A 80 47.07 28.15 -0.97
N ARG A 81 47.91 28.98 -0.32
CA ARG A 81 47.44 30.02 0.61
C ARG A 81 46.76 31.16 -0.15
N GLU A 82 47.33 31.61 -1.26
CA GLU A 82 46.73 32.66 -2.10
C GLU A 82 45.39 32.20 -2.70
N ILE A 83 45.34 30.96 -3.21
CA ILE A 83 44.10 30.37 -3.73
C ILE A 83 43.03 30.30 -2.63
N ALA A 84 43.44 29.93 -1.41
CA ALA A 84 42.53 29.84 -0.27
C ALA A 84 41.96 31.21 0.13
N VAL A 85 42.78 32.26 0.15
CA VAL A 85 42.34 33.64 0.41
C VAL A 85 41.36 34.11 -0.68
N MET A 86 41.71 33.92 -1.95
CA MET A 86 40.87 34.28 -3.10
C MET A 86 39.48 33.65 -3.04
N LEU A 87 39.40 32.37 -2.65
CA LEU A 87 38.14 31.63 -2.56
C LEU A 87 37.47 31.71 -1.19
N LYS A 88 38.05 32.45 -0.23
CA LYS A 88 37.61 32.49 1.18
C LYS A 88 37.45 31.08 1.79
N ARG A 89 38.42 30.20 1.53
CA ARG A 89 38.49 28.82 2.04
C ARG A 89 39.73 28.61 2.89
N SER A 90 39.81 27.48 3.59
CA SER A 90 41.04 27.12 4.31
C SER A 90 42.12 26.61 3.33
N PRO A 91 43.42 26.92 3.56
CA PRO A 91 44.52 26.35 2.76
C PRO A 91 44.53 24.82 2.76
N SER A 92 44.13 24.21 3.88
CA SER A 92 44.01 22.76 4.00
C SER A 92 42.95 22.17 3.05
N THR A 93 41.87 22.89 2.77
CA THR A 93 40.82 22.48 1.82
C THR A 93 41.40 22.39 0.42
N ILE A 94 42.13 23.43 -0.02
CA ILE A 94 42.73 23.50 -1.35
C ILE A 94 43.81 22.43 -1.51
N SER A 95 44.72 22.33 -0.53
CA SER A 95 45.79 21.31 -0.53
C SER A 95 45.22 19.89 -0.66
N ARG A 96 44.24 19.53 0.18
CA ARG A 96 43.60 18.21 0.14
C ARG A 96 42.83 17.96 -1.16
N GLU A 97 42.14 18.96 -1.69
CA GLU A 97 41.44 18.87 -2.97
C GLU A 97 42.41 18.55 -4.11
N VAL A 98 43.51 19.31 -4.21
CA VAL A 98 44.51 19.13 -5.27
C VAL A 98 45.24 17.80 -5.12
N SER A 99 45.68 17.46 -3.91
CA SER A 99 46.34 16.19 -3.59
C SER A 99 45.48 14.98 -3.99
N ARG A 100 44.19 14.99 -3.64
CA ARG A 100 43.27 13.89 -4.00
C ARG A 100 43.02 13.79 -5.50
N ASN A 101 43.17 14.88 -6.26
CA ASN A 101 42.83 14.97 -7.67
C ASN A 101 44.07 15.14 -8.56
N ARG A 102 45.01 14.17 -8.46
CA ARG A 102 46.21 14.03 -9.32
C ARG A 102 47.29 15.10 -9.13
N GLY A 103 47.20 15.91 -8.08
CA GLY A 103 48.20 16.91 -7.75
C GLY A 103 48.18 18.12 -8.69
N ARG A 104 49.12 19.04 -8.45
CA ARG A 104 49.13 20.37 -9.07
C ARG A 104 49.23 20.36 -10.59
N ARG A 105 50.08 19.49 -11.16
CA ARG A 105 50.39 19.45 -12.59
C ARG A 105 49.25 18.89 -13.45
N TYR A 106 48.42 18.02 -12.87
CA TYR A 106 47.38 17.29 -13.61
C TYR A 106 45.97 17.53 -13.07
N TYR A 107 45.79 18.61 -12.29
CA TYR A 107 44.50 18.95 -11.71
C TYR A 107 43.48 19.29 -12.81
N LYS A 108 42.36 18.56 -12.83
CA LYS A 108 41.22 18.81 -13.73
C LYS A 108 39.97 19.09 -12.89
N ALA A 109 39.43 20.31 -13.00
CA ALA A 109 38.28 20.75 -12.23
C ALA A 109 37.04 19.88 -12.46
N VAL A 110 36.76 19.55 -13.73
CA VAL A 110 35.61 18.71 -14.13
C VAL A 110 35.71 17.30 -13.52
N ASP A 111 36.87 16.67 -13.58
CA ASP A 111 37.09 15.33 -13.02
C ASP A 111 36.96 15.33 -11.49
N ALA A 112 37.51 16.35 -10.84
CA ALA A 112 37.42 16.55 -9.41
C ALA A 112 35.96 16.76 -8.97
N ASP A 113 35.18 17.55 -9.70
CA ASP A 113 33.76 17.77 -9.43
C ASP A 113 32.93 16.50 -9.64
N ASN A 114 33.18 15.77 -10.73
CA ASN A 114 32.53 14.50 -11.03
C ASN A 114 32.84 13.43 -9.97
N ARG A 115 34.09 13.36 -9.51
CA ARG A 115 34.49 12.47 -8.41
C ARG A 115 33.79 12.87 -7.11
N ALA A 116 33.75 14.16 -6.78
CA ALA A 116 33.06 14.65 -5.59
C ALA A 116 31.56 14.29 -5.63
N LYS A 117 30.88 14.50 -6.77
CA LYS A 117 29.48 14.09 -7.01
C LYS A 117 29.29 12.57 -6.85
N ARG A 118 30.24 11.76 -7.33
CA ARG A 118 30.20 10.30 -7.20
C ARG A 118 30.38 9.86 -5.75
N MET A 119 31.37 10.39 -5.04
CA MET A 119 31.64 10.04 -3.64
C MET A 119 30.54 10.53 -2.69
N ALA A 120 29.91 11.67 -2.99
CA ALA A 120 28.74 12.16 -2.28
C ALA A 120 27.53 11.20 -2.36
N LYS A 121 27.53 10.21 -3.27
CA LYS A 121 26.50 9.15 -3.29
C LYS A 121 26.45 8.37 -1.98
N ARG A 122 27.58 8.17 -1.29
CA ARG A 122 27.75 7.40 -0.04
C ARG A 122 26.68 6.30 0.11
N PRO A 123 26.62 5.33 -0.82
CA PRO A 123 25.58 4.31 -0.79
C PRO A 123 25.73 3.50 0.51
N LYS A 124 24.70 3.53 1.35
CA LYS A 124 24.58 2.60 2.48
C LYS A 124 23.63 1.49 2.08
N LEU A 125 24.02 0.25 2.33
CA LEU A 125 23.16 -0.91 2.10
C LEU A 125 21.91 -0.77 2.97
N GLY A 126 20.76 -1.14 2.41
CA GLY A 126 19.50 -1.10 3.15
C GLY A 126 19.35 -2.27 4.13
N GLN A 127 18.48 -2.15 5.12
CA GLN A 127 18.23 -3.24 6.09
C GLN A 127 17.85 -4.57 5.41
N LEU A 128 17.02 -4.53 4.36
CA LEU A 128 16.61 -5.72 3.60
C LEU A 128 17.71 -6.28 2.69
N GLU A 129 18.76 -5.51 2.43
CA GLU A 129 19.93 -5.96 1.67
C GLU A 129 20.94 -6.65 2.59
N ILE A 130 21.11 -6.11 3.81
CA ILE A 130 21.97 -6.66 4.86
C ILE A 130 21.34 -7.92 5.48
N ASN A 131 20.08 -7.82 5.92
CA ASN A 131 19.39 -8.90 6.63
C ASN A 131 18.60 -9.78 5.65
N LYS A 132 19.22 -10.87 5.19
CA LYS A 132 18.61 -11.85 4.28
C LYS A 132 17.41 -12.59 4.90
N VAL A 133 17.44 -12.83 6.21
CA VAL A 133 16.35 -13.49 6.95
C VAL A 133 15.10 -12.61 6.94
N LEU A 134 15.25 -11.35 7.32
CA LEU A 134 14.17 -10.36 7.26
C LEU A 134 13.64 -10.20 5.84
N ARG A 135 14.52 -10.17 4.83
CA ARG A 135 14.11 -10.10 3.43
C ARG A 135 13.24 -11.29 3.03
N LYS A 136 13.66 -12.52 3.34
CA LYS A 136 12.89 -13.74 3.04
C LYS A 136 11.53 -13.72 3.72
N LEU A 137 11.48 -13.27 4.99
CA LEU A 137 10.24 -13.14 5.74
C LEU A 137 9.29 -12.09 5.14
N VAL A 138 9.82 -10.93 4.74
CA VAL A 138 9.02 -9.90 4.06
C VAL A 138 8.46 -10.43 2.74
N MET A 139 9.27 -11.15 1.95
CA MET A 139 8.83 -11.75 0.69
C MET A 139 7.72 -12.79 0.90
N SER A 140 7.87 -13.69 1.88
CA SER A 140 6.82 -14.69 2.16
C SER A 140 5.51 -14.06 2.63
N LYS A 141 5.56 -13.00 3.44
CA LYS A 141 4.34 -12.27 3.82
C LYS A 141 3.72 -11.49 2.65
N LEU A 142 4.54 -10.97 1.73
CA LEU A 142 4.04 -10.36 0.50
C LEU A 142 3.30 -11.40 -0.37
N GLU A 143 3.83 -12.61 -0.53
CA GLU A 143 3.18 -13.70 -1.28
C GLU A 143 1.80 -14.06 -0.70
N LEU A 144 1.65 -13.99 0.63
CA LEU A 144 0.37 -14.09 1.34
C LEU A 144 -0.54 -12.85 1.16
N LYS A 145 -0.20 -11.94 0.25
CA LYS A 145 -0.92 -10.69 -0.07
C LYS A 145 -1.01 -9.71 1.10
N TRP A 146 -0.08 -9.75 2.06
CA TRP A 146 -0.03 -8.76 3.12
C TRP A 146 0.47 -7.41 2.57
N SER A 147 -0.13 -6.31 3.00
CA SER A 147 0.39 -4.99 2.60
C SER A 147 1.73 -4.69 3.29
N PRO A 148 2.61 -3.88 2.69
CA PRO A 148 3.83 -3.43 3.36
C PRO A 148 3.61 -2.80 4.75
N GLU A 149 2.50 -2.09 4.95
CA GLU A 149 2.13 -1.53 6.27
C GLU A 149 1.75 -2.63 7.27
N GLN A 150 1.02 -3.65 6.82
CA GLN A 150 0.66 -4.82 7.62
C GLN A 150 1.91 -5.59 8.05
N ILE A 151 2.85 -5.82 7.13
CA ILE A 151 4.12 -6.50 7.42
C ILE A 151 4.95 -5.70 8.43
N ALA A 152 5.14 -4.40 8.19
CA ALA A 152 5.93 -3.55 9.07
C ALA A 152 5.37 -3.46 10.49
N GLY A 153 4.04 -3.36 10.63
CA GLY A 153 3.39 -3.34 11.94
C GLY A 153 3.45 -4.69 12.65
N TRP A 154 3.19 -5.79 11.93
CA TRP A 154 3.30 -7.14 12.48
C TRP A 154 4.71 -7.48 12.95
N LEU A 155 5.75 -7.11 12.20
CA LEU A 155 7.15 -7.31 12.61
C LEU A 155 7.47 -6.64 13.95
N ARG A 156 6.88 -5.48 14.24
CA ARG A 156 7.07 -4.80 15.53
C ARG A 156 6.40 -5.54 16.68
N VAL A 157 5.22 -6.09 16.44
CA VAL A 157 4.47 -6.88 17.44
C VAL A 157 5.16 -8.21 17.72
N GLN A 158 5.65 -8.90 16.69
CA GLN A 158 6.28 -10.21 16.84
C GLN A 158 7.72 -10.15 17.37
N TYR A 159 8.45 -9.08 17.06
CA TYR A 159 9.86 -8.93 17.44
C TYR A 159 10.09 -7.65 18.25
N PRO A 160 9.40 -7.42 19.37
CA PRO A 160 9.45 -6.14 20.08
C PRO A 160 10.88 -5.78 20.53
N CYS A 161 11.64 -6.78 20.98
CA CYS A 161 13.01 -6.62 21.49
C CYS A 161 14.10 -6.79 20.43
N ASN A 162 13.76 -6.97 19.15
CA ASN A 162 14.74 -7.18 18.08
C ASN A 162 14.58 -6.16 16.94
N PRO A 163 15.24 -4.98 17.05
CA PRO A 163 15.22 -3.95 16.01
C PRO A 163 15.77 -4.41 14.65
N PHE A 164 16.62 -5.45 14.61
CA PHE A 164 17.15 -5.96 13.33
C PHE A 164 16.08 -6.63 12.47
N MET A 165 14.95 -7.02 13.07
CA MET A 165 13.76 -7.56 12.39
C MET A 165 12.75 -6.47 12.01
N HIS A 166 13.02 -5.20 12.33
CA HIS A 166 12.12 -4.10 12.00
C HIS A 166 12.50 -3.45 10.66
N VAL A 167 11.47 -3.10 9.89
CA VAL A 167 11.63 -2.32 8.66
C VAL A 167 10.42 -1.42 8.48
N SER A 168 10.62 -0.20 7.97
CA SER A 168 9.48 0.65 7.63
C SER A 168 8.79 0.15 6.36
N TYR A 169 7.46 0.31 6.29
CA TYR A 169 6.69 -0.03 5.11
C TYR A 169 7.15 0.75 3.86
N GLU A 170 7.69 1.96 4.05
CA GLU A 170 8.27 2.78 2.98
C GLU A 170 9.52 2.14 2.39
N THR A 171 10.35 1.49 3.23
CA THR A 171 11.50 0.73 2.77
C THR A 171 11.07 -0.48 1.95
N ILE A 172 10.03 -1.22 2.38
CA ILE A 172 9.47 -2.34 1.62
C ILE A 172 8.95 -1.85 0.25
N TYR A 173 8.16 -0.78 0.21
CA TYR A 173 7.69 -0.19 -1.06
C TYR A 173 8.84 0.22 -1.97
N LYS A 174 9.87 0.90 -1.45
CA LYS A 174 11.04 1.29 -2.23
C LYS A 174 11.81 0.08 -2.76
N SER A 175 11.92 -1.00 -1.98
CA SER A 175 12.59 -2.21 -2.43
C SER A 175 11.88 -2.91 -3.59
N ILE A 176 10.54 -2.78 -3.69
CA ILE A 176 9.74 -3.33 -4.81
C ILE A 176 9.77 -2.40 -6.02
N TYR A 177 9.54 -1.09 -5.82
CA TYR A 177 9.30 -0.14 -6.92
C TYR A 177 10.59 0.49 -7.50
N VAL A 178 11.64 0.69 -6.69
CA VAL A 178 12.89 1.29 -7.16
C VAL A 178 13.77 0.20 -7.75
N ARG A 179 13.68 0.01 -9.07
CA ARG A 179 14.33 -1.10 -9.79
C ARG A 179 15.84 -1.09 -9.65
N SER A 180 16.46 0.09 -9.56
CA SER A 180 17.91 0.24 -9.40
C SER A 180 18.45 -0.29 -8.07
N LYS A 181 17.59 -0.55 -7.07
CA LYS A 181 18.02 -1.18 -5.81
C LYS A 181 18.15 -2.69 -5.91
N ALA A 182 17.39 -3.34 -6.79
CA ALA A 182 17.39 -4.80 -6.99
C ALA A 182 17.27 -5.68 -5.71
N VAL A 183 16.73 -5.15 -4.60
CA VAL A 183 16.62 -5.89 -3.33
C VAL A 183 15.48 -6.90 -3.34
N ILE A 184 14.32 -6.51 -3.89
CA ILE A 184 13.16 -7.37 -4.12
C ILE A 184 12.76 -7.19 -5.58
N HIS A 185 12.49 -8.27 -6.30
CA HIS A 185 12.10 -8.19 -7.71
C HIS A 185 10.74 -7.50 -7.87
N PHE A 186 10.57 -6.73 -8.95
CA PHE A 186 9.33 -5.97 -9.21
C PHE A 186 8.10 -6.87 -9.35
N SER A 187 8.25 -8.16 -9.70
CA SER A 187 7.14 -9.13 -9.76
C SER A 187 6.34 -9.19 -8.46
N PHE A 188 6.95 -8.92 -7.30
CA PHE A 188 6.24 -8.86 -6.02
C PHE A 188 5.16 -7.78 -5.94
N ALA A 189 5.19 -6.79 -6.84
CA ALA A 189 4.11 -5.80 -6.97
C ALA A 189 2.76 -6.47 -7.26
N GLN A 190 2.74 -7.65 -7.89
CA GLN A 190 1.51 -8.39 -8.20
C GLN A 190 0.72 -8.78 -6.95
N HIS A 191 1.40 -8.99 -5.81
CA HIS A 191 0.78 -9.36 -4.55
C HIS A 191 0.28 -8.14 -3.75
N LEU A 192 0.58 -6.91 -4.19
CA LEU A 192 0.06 -5.70 -3.58
C LEU A 192 -1.40 -5.48 -3.98
N ARG A 193 -2.21 -4.88 -3.10
CA ARG A 193 -3.67 -4.75 -3.30
C ARG A 193 -4.13 -4.14 -4.63
N ARG A 194 -3.34 -3.24 -5.20
CA ARG A 194 -3.68 -2.54 -6.45
C ARG A 194 -2.76 -2.89 -7.62
N SER A 195 -1.72 -3.70 -7.38
CA SER A 195 -0.72 -4.19 -8.35
C SER A 195 -0.24 -3.16 -9.39
N HIS A 196 -0.18 -1.88 -9.03
CA HIS A 196 0.11 -0.83 -9.99
C HIS A 196 1.55 -0.95 -10.53
N PRO A 197 1.77 -0.69 -11.84
CA PRO A 197 3.10 -0.71 -12.45
C PRO A 197 4.04 0.33 -11.84
N MET A 198 3.48 1.38 -11.24
CA MET A 198 4.17 2.46 -10.55
C MET A 198 3.46 2.80 -9.25
N ARG A 199 4.21 3.41 -8.33
CA ARG A 199 3.63 3.93 -7.11
C ARG A 199 2.89 5.24 -7.38
N HIS A 200 1.63 5.27 -6.98
CA HIS A 200 0.82 6.48 -6.99
C HIS A 200 0.98 7.25 -5.66
N SER A 201 0.85 8.57 -5.76
CA SER A 201 0.77 9.46 -4.60
C SER A 201 -0.47 9.16 -3.75
N ARG A 202 -0.41 9.45 -2.44
CA ARG A 202 -1.60 9.34 -1.56
C ARG A 202 -2.72 10.31 -1.96
N TYR A 203 -2.37 11.40 -2.65
CA TYR A 203 -3.32 12.42 -3.13
C TYR A 203 -3.92 12.08 -4.51
N HIS A 204 -3.59 10.92 -5.06
CA HIS A 204 -4.09 10.49 -6.36
C HIS A 204 -5.57 10.08 -6.27
N ARG A 205 -6.48 10.99 -6.63
CA ARG A 205 -7.92 10.70 -6.79
C ARG A 205 -8.29 10.68 -8.27
N ARG A 206 -9.07 9.68 -8.70
CA ARG A 206 -9.85 9.75 -9.94
C ARG A 206 -11.30 9.95 -9.54
N SER A 207 -11.93 10.98 -10.07
CA SER A 207 -13.36 11.25 -9.89
C SER A 207 -14.18 10.17 -10.61
N GLY A 208 -15.28 9.72 -10.01
CA GLY A 208 -16.22 8.79 -10.62
C GLY A 208 -17.44 8.55 -9.73
N ASP A 209 -18.59 9.07 -10.20
CA ASP A 209 -19.92 9.02 -9.58
C ASP A 209 -20.50 7.61 -9.44
N ARG A 210 -21.38 7.42 -8.45
CA ARG A 210 -22.22 6.22 -8.28
C ARG A 210 -23.62 6.59 -7.80
N THR A 211 -24.64 6.05 -8.46
CA THR A 211 -26.07 6.19 -8.12
C THR A 211 -26.65 4.85 -7.62
N PHE A 212 -27.64 4.89 -6.69
CA PHE A 212 -28.31 3.69 -6.12
C PHE A 212 -29.78 3.95 -5.71
N THR A 213 -30.56 2.85 -5.55
CA THR A 213 -32.04 2.72 -5.39
C THR A 213 -32.52 2.15 -4.01
N THR A 214 -33.84 2.10 -3.74
CA THR A 214 -34.51 1.98 -2.40
C THR A 214 -35.45 0.75 -2.21
N ILE A 215 -35.66 0.26 -0.96
CA ILE A 215 -36.62 -0.81 -0.54
C ILE A 215 -37.37 -0.43 0.78
N VAL A 216 -38.57 -1.01 0.99
CA VAL A 216 -39.56 -0.75 2.07
C VAL A 216 -39.53 -1.82 3.19
N ASN A 217 -39.76 -1.42 4.46
CA ASN A 217 -39.96 -2.23 5.68
C ASN A 217 -38.75 -3.04 6.22
N GLY A 218 -37.75 -2.36 6.78
CA GLY A 218 -36.69 -2.97 7.60
C GLY A 218 -36.50 -2.23 8.94
N LEU A 219 -36.09 -2.95 10.00
CA LEU A 219 -35.69 -2.34 11.27
C LEU A 219 -34.44 -1.46 11.04
N SER A 220 -34.59 -0.15 11.26
CA SER A 220 -33.51 0.81 11.07
C SER A 220 -32.35 0.54 12.05
N ILE A 221 -31.13 0.69 11.54
CA ILE A 221 -29.87 0.68 12.29
C ILE A 221 -29.86 1.64 13.49
N ARG A 222 -30.73 2.65 13.52
CA ARG A 222 -30.88 3.60 14.63
C ARG A 222 -31.48 2.99 15.90
N LYS A 223 -32.05 1.78 15.82
CA LYS A 223 -32.59 1.04 16.99
C LYS A 223 -31.54 0.15 17.68
N ARG A 224 -30.25 0.33 17.41
CA ARG A 224 -29.19 -0.45 18.06
C ARG A 224 -28.82 0.13 19.41
N ASP A 225 -28.51 -0.77 20.35
CA ASP A 225 -27.87 -0.40 21.60
C ASP A 225 -26.44 0.14 21.35
N GLU A 226 -25.99 1.08 22.18
CA GLU A 226 -24.73 1.82 22.02
C GLU A 226 -23.48 0.91 21.98
N ASP A 227 -23.51 -0.22 22.68
CA ASP A 227 -22.44 -1.23 22.70
C ASP A 227 -22.12 -1.80 21.31
N ILE A 228 -23.11 -1.83 20.42
CA ILE A 228 -22.97 -2.32 19.05
C ILE A 228 -22.18 -1.32 18.19
N GLU A 229 -22.39 -0.01 18.38
CA GLU A 229 -21.67 1.04 17.65
C GLU A 229 -20.23 1.21 18.14
N ASN A 230 -20.00 1.03 19.44
CA ASN A 230 -18.66 1.07 20.04
C ASN A 230 -17.81 -0.17 19.73
N ARG A 231 -18.40 -1.19 19.07
CA ARG A 231 -17.71 -2.44 18.68
C ARG A 231 -17.09 -3.14 19.90
N ALA A 232 -17.76 -3.03 21.04
CA ALA A 232 -17.23 -3.41 22.34
C ALA A 232 -17.23 -4.92 22.57
N SER A 233 -18.10 -5.67 21.90
CA SER A 233 -18.25 -7.12 22.06
C SER A 233 -18.21 -7.91 20.73
N LEU A 234 -17.91 -9.21 20.82
CA LEU A 234 -17.92 -10.14 19.68
C LEU A 234 -19.35 -10.58 19.35
N GLY A 235 -19.57 -11.09 18.14
CA GLY A 235 -20.84 -11.69 17.72
C GLY A 235 -21.82 -10.72 17.06
N HIS A 236 -21.37 -9.49 16.78
CA HIS A 236 -22.09 -8.53 15.96
C HIS A 236 -21.52 -8.57 14.55
N TRP A 237 -22.31 -9.09 13.61
CA TRP A 237 -21.87 -9.33 12.23
C TRP A 237 -22.37 -8.25 11.28
N GLU A 238 -21.51 -7.77 10.40
CA GLU A 238 -21.88 -7.04 9.19
C GLU A 238 -21.84 -8.00 8.00
N GLY A 239 -22.92 -8.07 7.23
CA GLY A 239 -23.04 -8.96 6.09
C GLY A 239 -23.28 -8.25 4.76
N ASP A 240 -22.75 -8.78 3.66
CA ASP A 240 -22.87 -8.22 2.32
C ASP A 240 -22.78 -9.28 1.22
N LEU A 241 -23.11 -8.91 -0.03
CA LEU A 241 -22.88 -9.71 -1.21
C LEU A 241 -21.73 -9.17 -2.07
N VAL A 242 -20.81 -10.06 -2.42
CA VAL A 242 -19.77 -9.82 -3.42
C VAL A 242 -20.19 -10.47 -4.73
N SER A 243 -20.59 -9.64 -5.72
CA SER A 243 -21.00 -10.14 -7.04
C SER A 243 -19.83 -10.46 -7.97
N GLY A 244 -19.93 -11.57 -8.68
CA GLY A 244 -19.03 -12.02 -9.75
C GLY A 244 -19.58 -11.71 -11.14
N SER A 245 -19.08 -12.41 -12.16
CA SER A 245 -19.75 -12.52 -13.46
C SER A 245 -20.86 -13.56 -13.43
N LYS A 246 -21.67 -13.63 -14.49
CA LYS A 246 -22.76 -14.61 -14.65
C LYS A 246 -23.73 -14.68 -13.46
N ASN A 247 -24.02 -13.54 -12.83
CA ASN A 247 -24.91 -13.45 -11.67
C ASN A 247 -24.49 -14.33 -10.47
N THR A 248 -23.20 -14.66 -10.35
CA THR A 248 -22.66 -15.43 -9.22
C THR A 248 -22.34 -14.54 -8.03
N HIS A 249 -22.51 -15.04 -6.80
CA HIS A 249 -22.40 -14.25 -5.58
C HIS A 249 -21.72 -15.04 -4.45
N ILE A 250 -20.98 -14.31 -3.61
CA ILE A 250 -20.48 -14.80 -2.31
C ILE A 250 -21.08 -13.90 -1.24
N ALA A 251 -21.64 -14.48 -0.18
CA ALA A 251 -21.98 -13.72 1.02
C ALA A 251 -20.73 -13.54 1.88
N THR A 252 -20.49 -12.33 2.35
CA THR A 252 -19.44 -12.00 3.30
C THR A 252 -20.07 -11.68 4.64
N LEU A 253 -19.51 -12.23 5.72
CA LEU A 253 -19.87 -11.89 7.10
C LEU A 253 -18.61 -11.43 7.81
N VAL A 254 -18.68 -10.29 8.49
CA VAL A 254 -17.53 -9.71 9.19
C VAL A 254 -17.92 -9.31 10.60
N ASP A 255 -17.23 -9.86 11.59
CA ASP A 255 -17.42 -9.44 12.99
C ASP A 255 -16.95 -7.99 13.19
N ARG A 256 -17.78 -7.15 13.83
CA ARG A 256 -17.54 -5.72 14.00
C ARG A 256 -16.41 -5.40 14.97
N LYS A 257 -15.99 -6.32 15.86
CA LYS A 257 -14.90 -6.10 16.82
C LYS A 257 -13.59 -6.70 16.30
N ALA A 258 -13.55 -8.01 16.11
CA ALA A 258 -12.39 -8.78 15.68
C ALA A 258 -12.07 -8.65 14.17
N ARG A 259 -13.02 -8.17 13.35
CA ARG A 259 -12.89 -8.16 11.87
C ARG A 259 -12.74 -9.56 11.27
N PHE A 260 -13.17 -10.59 12.01
CA PHE A 260 -13.13 -11.97 11.56
C PHE A 260 -14.11 -12.13 10.40
N THR A 261 -13.61 -12.63 9.29
CA THR A 261 -14.34 -12.70 8.02
C THR A 261 -14.71 -14.15 7.72
N ILE A 262 -15.97 -14.37 7.36
CA ILE A 262 -16.48 -15.64 6.84
C ILE A 262 -17.00 -15.37 5.43
N LEU A 263 -16.68 -16.30 4.51
CA LEU A 263 -17.12 -16.25 3.12
C LEU A 263 -18.02 -17.45 2.86
N LEU A 264 -19.22 -17.22 2.36
CA LEU A 264 -20.21 -18.26 2.10
C LEU A 264 -20.50 -18.34 0.61
N LYS A 265 -20.40 -19.55 0.05
CA LYS A 265 -20.83 -19.85 -1.30
C LYS A 265 -22.35 -19.82 -1.34
N LEU A 266 -22.91 -19.09 -2.30
CA LEU A 266 -24.35 -19.04 -2.53
C LEU A 266 -24.72 -19.83 -3.79
N ALA A 267 -25.90 -20.45 -3.76
CA ALA A 267 -26.49 -21.06 -4.96
C ALA A 267 -27.03 -19.99 -5.93
N GLY A 268 -27.49 -18.86 -5.40
CA GLY A 268 -28.02 -17.73 -6.15
C GLY A 268 -28.05 -16.45 -5.30
N LYS A 269 -28.45 -15.33 -5.92
CA LYS A 269 -28.66 -14.04 -5.24
C LYS A 269 -30.02 -13.94 -4.54
N ASP A 270 -30.91 -14.89 -4.78
CA ASP A 270 -32.27 -14.88 -4.25
C ASP A 270 -32.29 -15.03 -2.72
N ALA A 271 -33.39 -14.58 -2.11
CA ALA A 271 -33.51 -14.55 -0.66
C ALA A 271 -33.49 -15.94 -0.01
N GLU A 272 -33.92 -16.99 -0.72
CA GLU A 272 -33.91 -18.36 -0.20
C GLU A 272 -32.49 -18.91 -0.13
N SER A 273 -31.70 -18.73 -1.19
CA SER A 273 -30.29 -19.13 -1.23
C SER A 273 -29.48 -18.46 -0.11
N VAL A 274 -29.69 -17.16 0.10
CA VAL A 274 -28.99 -16.37 1.12
C VAL A 274 -29.45 -16.79 2.52
N TYR A 275 -30.76 -16.94 2.73
CA TYR A 275 -31.33 -17.43 3.99
C TYR A 275 -30.74 -18.79 4.40
N ARG A 276 -30.74 -19.78 3.49
CA ARG A 276 -30.20 -21.13 3.78
C ARG A 276 -28.73 -21.09 4.16
N ALA A 277 -27.93 -20.31 3.45
CA ALA A 277 -26.50 -20.17 3.73
C ALA A 277 -26.25 -19.53 5.12
N LEU A 278 -26.98 -18.45 5.44
CA LEU A 278 -26.89 -17.78 6.74
C LEU A 278 -27.39 -18.68 7.88
N LEU A 279 -28.52 -19.35 7.70
CA LEU A 279 -29.07 -20.28 8.69
C LEU A 279 -28.08 -21.39 9.02
N LYS A 280 -27.45 -21.99 8.00
CA LYS A 280 -26.47 -23.05 8.16
C LYS A 280 -25.28 -22.57 9.01
N ILE A 281 -24.68 -21.43 8.66
CA ILE A 281 -23.48 -20.97 9.36
C ILE A 281 -23.78 -20.53 10.79
N PHE A 282 -24.88 -19.81 11.01
CA PHE A 282 -25.23 -19.35 12.35
C PHE A 282 -25.60 -20.53 13.25
N LYS A 283 -26.31 -21.57 12.76
CA LYS A 283 -26.56 -22.77 13.57
C LYS A 283 -25.27 -23.48 14.02
N GLN A 284 -24.20 -23.40 13.24
CA GLN A 284 -22.90 -23.98 13.58
C GLN A 284 -22.07 -23.10 14.53
N MET A 285 -22.44 -21.83 14.71
CA MET A 285 -21.73 -20.91 15.60
C MET A 285 -22.15 -21.10 17.07
N PRO A 286 -21.21 -20.99 18.02
CA PRO A 286 -21.56 -20.90 19.45
C PRO A 286 -22.48 -19.71 19.71
N ALA A 287 -23.37 -19.84 20.69
CA ALA A 287 -24.39 -18.83 20.99
C ALA A 287 -23.78 -17.45 21.34
N GLU A 288 -22.63 -17.44 22.02
CA GLU A 288 -21.88 -16.23 22.40
C GLU A 288 -21.48 -15.35 21.21
N TYR A 289 -21.30 -15.97 20.03
CA TYR A 289 -20.94 -15.30 18.78
C TYR A 289 -22.16 -14.95 17.91
N ARG A 290 -23.37 -15.16 18.41
CA ARG A 290 -24.62 -14.89 17.70
C ARG A 290 -25.41 -13.80 18.40
N LYS A 291 -25.00 -12.54 18.24
CA LYS A 291 -25.68 -11.41 18.88
C LYS A 291 -26.54 -10.61 17.93
N SER A 292 -26.04 -10.28 16.74
CA SER A 292 -26.83 -9.53 15.75
C SER A 292 -26.26 -9.64 14.34
N LEU A 293 -27.11 -9.45 13.34
CA LEU A 293 -26.69 -9.29 11.94
C LEU A 293 -27.05 -7.90 11.43
N THR A 294 -26.15 -7.28 10.67
CA THR A 294 -26.36 -6.05 9.92
C THR A 294 -26.32 -6.34 8.44
N TRP A 295 -27.27 -5.83 7.66
CA TRP A 295 -27.22 -5.95 6.20
C TRP A 295 -27.58 -4.65 5.50
N ASP A 296 -27.28 -4.59 4.20
CA ASP A 296 -27.79 -3.53 3.32
C ASP A 296 -29.28 -3.76 3.01
N ARG A 297 -30.00 -2.73 2.58
CA ARG A 297 -31.39 -2.83 2.13
C ARG A 297 -31.45 -3.38 0.71
N GLY A 298 -31.07 -4.65 0.56
CA GLY A 298 -31.22 -5.40 -0.67
C GLY A 298 -32.27 -6.50 -0.56
N MET A 299 -32.90 -6.84 -1.69
CA MET A 299 -33.95 -7.87 -1.76
C MET A 299 -33.42 -9.27 -1.37
N GLU A 300 -32.11 -9.47 -1.40
CA GLU A 300 -31.46 -10.71 -1.00
C GLU A 300 -31.72 -11.12 0.47
N LEU A 301 -32.17 -10.20 1.33
CA LEU A 301 -32.50 -10.49 2.73
C LEU A 301 -34.00 -10.34 3.04
N ALA A 302 -34.87 -10.51 2.03
CA ALA A 302 -36.33 -10.44 2.22
C ALA A 302 -36.83 -11.40 3.32
N LYS A 303 -36.18 -12.56 3.51
CA LYS A 303 -36.50 -13.56 4.55
C LYS A 303 -35.86 -13.31 5.93
N HIS A 304 -35.44 -12.08 6.23
CA HIS A 304 -34.79 -11.74 7.51
C HIS A 304 -35.66 -12.01 8.76
N ALA A 305 -36.98 -11.90 8.65
CA ALA A 305 -37.89 -12.19 9.76
C ALA A 305 -37.88 -13.69 10.10
N GLU A 306 -37.89 -14.56 9.08
CA GLU A 306 -37.73 -16.01 9.26
C GLU A 306 -36.36 -16.34 9.86
N LEU A 307 -35.30 -15.66 9.39
CA LEU A 307 -33.94 -15.80 9.92
C LEU A 307 -33.85 -15.44 11.41
N THR A 308 -34.48 -14.32 11.79
CA THR A 308 -34.55 -13.84 13.18
C THR A 308 -35.27 -14.87 14.05
N LYS A 309 -36.42 -15.38 13.60
CA LYS A 309 -37.19 -16.40 14.32
C LYS A 309 -36.42 -17.72 14.47
N ALA A 310 -35.66 -18.13 13.46
CA ALA A 310 -34.98 -19.42 13.44
C ALA A 310 -33.66 -19.43 14.25
N ILE A 311 -32.94 -18.31 14.33
CA ILE A 311 -31.62 -18.23 14.99
C ILE A 311 -31.71 -17.51 16.35
N GLY A 312 -32.71 -16.66 16.55
CA GLY A 312 -32.86 -15.84 17.75
C GLY A 312 -32.00 -14.58 17.77
N ILE A 313 -31.51 -14.11 16.61
CA ILE A 313 -30.70 -12.88 16.52
C ILE A 313 -31.45 -11.77 15.79
N PRO A 314 -31.41 -10.52 16.29
CA PRO A 314 -31.95 -9.37 15.57
C PRO A 314 -31.15 -9.10 14.28
N VAL A 315 -31.90 -8.85 13.20
CA VAL A 315 -31.37 -8.40 11.92
C VAL A 315 -31.69 -6.92 11.72
N TYR A 316 -30.64 -6.12 11.55
CA TYR A 316 -30.71 -4.67 11.36
C TYR A 316 -30.37 -4.28 9.92
N PHE A 317 -31.08 -3.30 9.39
CA PHE A 317 -30.84 -2.75 8.06
C PHE A 317 -30.29 -1.34 8.14
N CYS A 318 -29.29 -1.06 7.30
CA CYS A 318 -28.71 0.27 7.19
C CYS A 318 -29.72 1.28 6.64
N ASP A 319 -29.53 2.56 6.93
CA ASP A 319 -30.38 3.59 6.35
C ASP A 319 -30.03 3.79 4.86
N PRO A 320 -31.00 4.17 4.00
CA PRO A 320 -30.70 4.48 2.62
C PRO A 320 -29.65 5.60 2.56
N GLN A 321 -28.79 5.57 1.54
CA GLN A 321 -27.76 6.59 1.31
C GLN A 321 -26.72 6.74 2.44
N SER A 322 -26.58 5.73 3.31
CA SER A 322 -25.66 5.78 4.46
C SER A 322 -24.56 4.71 4.42
N PRO A 323 -23.73 4.63 3.36
CA PRO A 323 -22.71 3.58 3.21
C PRO A 323 -21.65 3.57 4.33
N TRP A 324 -21.42 4.72 4.99
CA TRP A 324 -20.48 4.83 6.11
C TRP A 324 -20.87 3.94 7.31
N GLN A 325 -22.14 3.58 7.44
CA GLN A 325 -22.64 2.68 8.49
C GLN A 325 -22.08 1.24 8.37
N ARG A 326 -21.49 0.91 7.21
CA ARG A 326 -20.87 -0.40 6.86
C ARG A 326 -19.41 -0.28 6.41
N GLY A 327 -18.68 0.69 6.95
CA GLY A 327 -17.28 0.90 6.59
C GLY A 327 -16.39 -0.35 6.77
N THR A 328 -16.80 -1.32 7.60
CA THR A 328 -16.11 -2.60 7.75
C THR A 328 -16.22 -3.46 6.50
N ASN A 329 -17.45 -3.70 6.03
CA ASN A 329 -17.70 -4.56 4.89
C ASN A 329 -17.15 -3.98 3.59
N GLU A 330 -17.22 -2.68 3.37
CA GLU A 330 -16.62 -2.06 2.18
C GLU A 330 -15.11 -2.33 2.11
N ASN A 331 -14.40 -2.13 3.23
CA ASN A 331 -12.98 -2.41 3.30
C ASN A 331 -12.69 -3.91 3.16
N THR A 332 -13.45 -4.79 3.83
CA THR A 332 -13.26 -6.25 3.74
C THR A 332 -13.53 -6.76 2.34
N ASN A 333 -14.60 -6.31 1.68
CA ASN A 333 -14.90 -6.65 0.29
C ASN A 333 -13.77 -6.22 -0.64
N SER A 334 -13.17 -5.05 -0.42
CA SER A 334 -11.97 -4.66 -1.18
C SER A 334 -10.79 -5.63 -1.00
N LEU A 335 -10.69 -6.35 0.11
CA LEU A 335 -9.69 -7.39 0.32
C LEU A 335 -10.07 -8.70 -0.35
N VAL A 336 -11.33 -9.09 -0.25
CA VAL A 336 -11.88 -10.26 -0.94
C VAL A 336 -11.65 -10.13 -2.46
N ARG A 337 -11.75 -8.91 -3.02
CA ARG A 337 -11.45 -8.63 -4.43
C ARG A 337 -9.99 -8.86 -4.85
N GLN A 338 -9.04 -9.02 -3.93
CA GLN A 338 -7.67 -9.46 -4.26
C GLN A 338 -7.59 -10.95 -4.59
N TYR A 339 -8.59 -11.72 -4.19
CA TYR A 339 -8.72 -13.16 -4.45
C TYR A 339 -9.73 -13.41 -5.56
N PHE A 340 -10.82 -12.65 -5.56
CA PHE A 340 -11.88 -12.73 -6.55
C PHE A 340 -12.07 -11.37 -7.23
N PRO A 341 -11.24 -11.04 -8.23
CA PRO A 341 -11.37 -9.80 -9.00
C PRO A 341 -12.80 -9.55 -9.52
N ARG A 342 -13.09 -8.31 -9.86
CA ARG A 342 -14.39 -8.01 -10.48
C ARG A 342 -14.54 -8.81 -11.77
N LYS A 343 -15.75 -9.32 -12.03
CA LYS A 343 -16.10 -10.18 -13.17
C LYS A 343 -15.50 -11.60 -13.13
N THR A 344 -14.86 -12.02 -12.04
CA THR A 344 -14.56 -13.44 -11.83
C THR A 344 -15.86 -14.24 -11.74
N ASP A 345 -15.92 -15.37 -12.43
CA ASP A 345 -17.01 -16.34 -12.28
C ASP A 345 -16.83 -17.05 -10.93
N LEU A 346 -17.72 -16.80 -9.97
CA LEU A 346 -17.57 -17.33 -8.60
C LEU A 346 -18.11 -18.76 -8.46
N SER A 347 -18.84 -19.28 -9.46
CA SER A 347 -19.42 -20.62 -9.41
C SER A 347 -18.35 -21.72 -9.34
N VAL A 348 -17.19 -21.49 -9.96
CA VAL A 348 -16.06 -22.42 -10.03
C VAL A 348 -15.35 -22.62 -8.69
N HIS A 349 -15.56 -21.72 -7.73
CA HIS A 349 -14.91 -21.80 -6.41
C HIS A 349 -15.78 -22.62 -5.45
N SER A 350 -15.21 -23.65 -4.83
CA SER A 350 -15.87 -24.44 -3.79
C SER A 350 -15.92 -23.68 -2.46
N GLN A 351 -16.78 -24.12 -1.52
CA GLN A 351 -16.79 -23.56 -0.17
C GLN A 351 -15.43 -23.72 0.53
N GLU A 352 -14.71 -24.80 0.26
CA GLU A 352 -13.35 -25.02 0.79
C GLU A 352 -12.36 -23.96 0.31
N VAL A 353 -12.40 -23.60 -0.99
CA VAL A 353 -11.58 -22.50 -1.52
C VAL A 353 -11.91 -21.18 -0.82
N LEU A 354 -13.21 -20.91 -0.58
CA LEU A 354 -13.64 -19.72 0.15
C LEU A 354 -13.14 -19.73 1.60
N ASN A 355 -13.18 -20.88 2.28
CA ASN A 355 -12.65 -21.04 3.63
C ASN A 355 -11.15 -20.77 3.69
N ASN A 356 -10.37 -21.30 2.75
CA ASN A 356 -8.93 -21.05 2.66
C ASN A 356 -8.62 -19.56 2.46
N VAL A 357 -9.41 -18.86 1.63
CA VAL A 357 -9.28 -17.41 1.47
C VAL A 357 -9.66 -16.66 2.74
N ALA A 358 -10.72 -17.08 3.43
CA ALA A 358 -11.13 -16.51 4.72
C ALA A 358 -10.04 -16.67 5.77
N THR A 359 -9.43 -17.85 5.89
CA THR A 359 -8.28 -18.12 6.78
C THR A 359 -7.14 -17.15 6.51
N GLN A 360 -6.72 -17.00 5.25
CA GLN A 360 -5.67 -16.03 4.90
C GLN A 360 -6.03 -14.57 5.22
N LEU A 361 -7.31 -14.20 5.14
CA LEU A 361 -7.79 -12.88 5.54
C LEU A 361 -7.79 -12.71 7.07
N ASN A 362 -8.09 -13.78 7.80
CA ASN A 362 -8.17 -13.79 9.27
C ASN A 362 -6.81 -13.94 9.95
N GLU A 363 -5.81 -14.48 9.27
CA GLU A 363 -4.40 -14.47 9.68
C GLU A 363 -3.69 -13.16 9.30
N ARG A 364 -4.35 -12.28 8.54
CA ARG A 364 -3.75 -11.03 8.10
C ARG A 364 -3.87 -9.96 9.19
N PRO A 365 -2.77 -9.35 9.64
CA PRO A 365 -2.77 -8.38 10.73
C PRO A 365 -3.53 -7.11 10.33
N ARG A 366 -4.24 -6.49 11.28
CA ARG A 366 -5.06 -5.28 11.05
C ARG A 366 -4.53 -4.13 11.86
N LYS A 367 -4.28 -2.99 11.21
CA LYS A 367 -3.87 -1.76 11.90
C LYS A 367 -4.88 -1.33 12.98
N THR A 368 -6.18 -1.51 12.71
CA THR A 368 -7.27 -1.23 13.67
C THR A 368 -7.25 -2.14 14.90
N LEU A 369 -6.53 -3.27 14.84
CA LEU A 369 -6.36 -4.23 15.93
C LEU A 369 -4.91 -4.19 16.44
N ASN A 370 -4.23 -3.05 16.31
CA ASN A 370 -2.82 -2.89 16.68
C ASN A 370 -1.89 -3.93 16.03
N PHE A 371 -2.21 -4.31 14.79
CA PHE A 371 -1.52 -5.34 14.01
C PHE A 371 -1.64 -6.78 14.55
N MET A 372 -2.60 -7.04 15.43
CA MET A 372 -3.07 -8.40 15.70
C MET A 372 -3.93 -8.93 14.55
N THR A 373 -4.04 -10.25 14.46
CA THR A 373 -4.83 -10.94 13.43
C THR A 373 -6.27 -11.13 13.92
N PRO A 374 -7.28 -11.09 13.03
CA PRO A 374 -8.65 -11.42 13.40
C PRO A 374 -8.81 -12.77 14.09
N SER A 375 -8.10 -13.82 13.64
CA SER A 375 -8.11 -15.13 14.31
C SER A 375 -7.65 -15.02 15.76
N HIS A 376 -6.51 -14.36 16.00
CA HIS A 376 -6.00 -14.17 17.36
C HIS A 376 -6.99 -13.39 18.26
N MET A 377 -7.71 -12.42 17.70
CA MET A 377 -8.71 -11.67 18.46
C MET A 377 -9.93 -12.53 18.83
N ILE A 378 -10.32 -13.48 17.98
CA ILE A 378 -11.36 -14.46 18.30
C ILE A 378 -10.86 -15.42 19.37
N ASP A 379 -9.66 -16.01 19.21
CA ASP A 379 -9.08 -16.96 20.16
C ASP A 379 -8.94 -16.35 21.57
N LYS A 380 -8.46 -15.11 21.64
CA LYS A 380 -8.40 -14.35 22.90
C LYS A 380 -9.79 -14.07 23.48
N GLY A 381 -10.79 -13.88 22.63
CA GLY A 381 -12.18 -13.72 23.04
C GLY A 381 -12.74 -14.99 23.68
N VAL A 382 -12.49 -16.15 23.08
CA VAL A 382 -12.86 -17.45 23.62
C VAL A 382 -12.21 -17.67 24.99
N ALA A 383 -10.91 -17.43 25.09
CA ALA A 383 -10.13 -17.61 26.33
C ALA A 383 -10.53 -16.68 27.49
N LEU A 384 -11.31 -15.63 27.22
CA LEU A 384 -11.86 -14.71 28.25
C LEU A 384 -13.30 -15.08 28.63
N MET A 385 -13.95 -15.98 27.90
CA MET A 385 -15.31 -16.47 28.14
C MET A 385 -15.34 -17.86 28.78
N THR A 386 -14.28 -18.64 28.59
CA THR A 386 -13.93 -19.86 29.36
C THR A 386 -13.16 -19.49 30.61
#